data_AF-A0A2H3JG38-F1
#
_entry.id   AF-A0A2H3JG38-F1
#
_cell.length_a   1.000
_cell.length_b   1.000
_cell.length_c   1.000
_cell.angle_alpha   90.00
_cell.angle_beta   90.00
_cell.angle_gamma   90.00
#
_symmetry.space_group_name_H-M   'P 1'
#
loop_
_entity.id
_entity.type
_entity.pdbx_description
1 polymer ?
#
loop_
_entity_poly.entity_id
_entity_poly.type
_entity_poly.pdbx_seq_one_letter_code
_entity_poly.pdbx_strand_id
1 'polypeptide(L)'
;DEPPKPQIRVTVPSRWYVLPGAAVLAGSMIGLRRGARTTALRFLAENVHRPPTTVQGWYFYNKTKNYRVLMGGLKEAGREAGKLGATAAVWVGLE
;
A
#
# COMPACT_ATOMS: atom_id res chain seq x y z
N ASP A 1 46.18 16.14 -18.87
CA ASP A 1 45.40 16.55 -17.69
C ASP A 1 44.07 17.12 -18.14
N GLU A 2 43.00 16.34 -18.00
CA GLU A 2 41.65 16.76 -18.40
C GLU A 2 41.03 17.62 -17.28
N PRO A 3 40.40 18.76 -17.59
CA PRO A 3 39.82 19.63 -16.56
C PRO A 3 38.67 18.91 -15.82
N PRO A 4 38.55 19.09 -14.50
CA PRO A 4 37.52 18.41 -13.71
C PRO A 4 36.12 18.84 -14.17
N LYS A 5 35.29 17.84 -14.51
CA LYS A 5 33.90 18.04 -14.95
C LYS A 5 33.11 18.78 -13.86
N PRO A 6 32.36 19.85 -14.19
CA PRO A 6 31.57 20.58 -13.20
C PRO A 6 30.53 19.65 -12.56
N GLN A 7 30.56 19.56 -11.23
CA GLN A 7 29.64 18.75 -10.43
C GLN A 7 28.62 19.67 -9.75
N ILE A 8 27.34 19.46 -10.05
CA ILE A 8 26.24 20.15 -9.36
C ILE A 8 25.93 19.37 -8.09
N ARG A 9 26.23 19.95 -6.93
CA ARG A 9 25.92 19.35 -5.63
C ARG A 9 24.58 19.90 -5.13
N VAL A 10 23.52 19.11 -5.28
CA VAL A 10 22.21 19.45 -4.72
C VAL A 10 22.16 18.97 -3.28
N THR A 11 22.01 19.90 -2.34
CA THR A 11 21.81 19.59 -0.92
C THR A 11 20.32 19.68 -0.62
N VAL A 12 19.61 18.55 -0.73
CA VAL A 12 18.19 18.52 -0.37
C VAL A 12 18.07 18.29 1.14
N PRO A 13 17.35 19.15 1.89
CA PRO A 13 17.15 18.93 3.32
C PRO A 13 16.41 17.61 3.56
N SER A 14 16.89 16.81 4.53
CA SER A 14 16.35 15.47 4.84
C SER A 14 14.83 15.45 5.06
N ARG A 15 14.27 16.54 5.59
CA ARG A 15 12.85 16.75 5.88
C ARG A 15 11.96 16.52 4.65
N TRP A 16 12.43 16.89 3.46
CA TRP A 16 11.68 16.79 2.19
C TRP A 16 11.40 15.35 1.75
N TYR A 17 12.18 14.37 2.22
CA TYR A 17 11.98 12.96 1.84
C TYR A 17 11.63 12.06 3.01
N VAL A 18 12.13 12.37 4.22
CA VAL A 18 11.89 11.53 5.41
C VAL A 18 10.43 11.60 5.86
N LEU A 19 9.84 12.79 5.95
CA LEU A 19 8.46 12.98 6.41
C LEU A 19 7.43 12.38 5.44
N PRO A 20 7.43 12.76 4.14
CA PRO A 20 6.53 12.14 3.17
C PRO A 20 6.78 10.64 3.00
N GLY A 21 8.04 10.19 3.04
CA GLY A 21 8.39 8.78 2.97
C GLY A 21 7.81 7.97 4.14
N ALA A 22 7.95 8.47 5.38
CA ALA A 22 7.36 7.84 6.55
C ALA A 22 5.82 7.83 6.50
N ALA A 23 5.21 8.92 6.02
CA ALA A 23 3.76 9.02 5.87
C ALA A 23 3.21 8.00 4.84
N VAL A 24 3.91 7.82 3.72
CA VAL A 24 3.58 6.80 2.71
C VAL A 24 3.65 5.39 3.29
N LEU A 25 4.69 5.08 4.06
CA LEU A 25 4.84 3.77 4.72
C LEU A 25 3.72 3.51 5.73
N ALA A 26 3.43 4.48 6.60
CA ALA A 26 2.34 4.38 7.55
C ALA A 26 0.97 4.21 6.85
N GLY A 27 0.70 5.03 5.83
CA GLY A 27 -0.52 4.96 5.03
C GLY A 27 -0.68 3.61 4.32
N SER A 28 0.41 3.08 3.79
CA SER A 28 0.43 1.75 3.16
C SER A 28 0.04 0.66 4.15
N MET A 29 0.60 0.66 5.37
CA MET A 29 0.28 -0.35 6.39
C MET A 29 -1.19 -0.27 6.84
N ILE A 30 -1.69 0.94 7.04
CA ILE A 30 -3.09 1.20 7.42
C ILE A 30 -4.03 0.70 6.31
N GLY A 31 -3.78 1.11 5.07
CA GLY A 31 -4.58 0.72 3.92
C GLY A 31 -4.54 -0.79 3.67
N LEU A 32 -3.37 -1.42 3.78
CA LEU A 32 -3.23 -2.87 3.61
C LEU A 32 -4.09 -3.64 4.62
N ARG A 33 -3.96 -3.32 5.92
CA ARG A 33 -4.74 -3.94 7.00
C ARG A 33 -6.24 -3.76 6.78
N ARG A 34 -6.68 -2.52 6.50
CA ARG A 34 -8.10 -2.18 6.36
C ARG A 34 -8.71 -2.79 5.10
N GLY A 35 -8.01 -2.70 3.97
CA GLY A 35 -8.42 -3.24 2.68
C GLY A 35 -8.48 -4.77 2.66
N ALA A 36 -7.48 -5.42 3.26
CA ALA A 36 -7.46 -6.87 3.40
C ALA A 36 -8.63 -7.37 4.25
N ARG A 37 -8.86 -6.77 5.43
CA ARG A 37 -9.96 -7.15 6.34
C ARG A 37 -11.32 -6.95 5.67
N THR A 38 -11.54 -5.82 5.03
CA THR A 38 -12.81 -5.51 4.37
C THR A 38 -13.10 -6.49 3.23
N THR A 39 -12.10 -6.76 2.39
CA THR A 39 -12.26 -7.70 1.28
C THR A 39 -12.45 -9.14 1.75
N ALA A 40 -11.77 -9.54 2.82
CA ALA A 40 -11.95 -10.86 3.43
C ALA A 40 -13.39 -11.05 3.94
N LEU A 41 -13.93 -10.06 4.66
CA LEU A 41 -15.30 -10.10 5.16
C LEU A 41 -16.34 -10.12 4.02
N ARG A 42 -16.13 -9.31 2.97
CA ARG A 42 -16.97 -9.33 1.77
C ARG A 42 -16.96 -10.69 1.09
N PHE A 43 -15.77 -11.28 0.90
CA PHE A 43 -15.66 -12.61 0.30
C PHE A 43 -16.38 -13.69 1.13
N LEU A 44 -16.29 -13.62 2.46
CA LEU A 44 -17.02 -14.54 3.35
C LEU A 44 -18.53 -14.35 3.23
N ALA A 45 -19.01 -13.10 3.20
CA ALA A 45 -20.43 -12.80 3.03
C ALA A 45 -20.96 -13.30 1.68
N GLU A 46 -20.23 -13.08 0.58
CA GLU A 46 -20.59 -13.55 -0.76
C GLU A 46 -20.64 -15.09 -0.86
N ASN A 47 -19.82 -15.79 -0.09
CA ASN A 47 -19.66 -17.24 -0.18
C ASN A 47 -20.23 -18.03 1.00
N VAL A 48 -20.98 -17.40 1.90
CA VAL A 48 -21.54 -18.08 3.08
C VAL A 48 -22.42 -19.27 2.71
N HIS A 49 -23.09 -19.20 1.55
CA HIS A 49 -23.96 -20.26 1.03
C HIS A 49 -23.22 -21.34 0.22
N ARG A 50 -21.91 -21.18 -0.04
CA ARG A 50 -21.11 -22.08 -0.89
C ARG A 50 -19.87 -22.59 -0.16
N PRO A 51 -20.03 -23.34 0.95
CA PRO A 51 -18.89 -23.93 1.64
C PRO A 51 -18.22 -25.00 0.75
N PRO A 52 -16.88 -25.10 0.76
CA PRO A 52 -16.18 -26.15 0.02
C PRO A 52 -16.50 -27.53 0.61
N THR A 53 -16.93 -28.47 -0.23
CA THR A 53 -17.28 -29.86 0.15
C THR A 53 -16.19 -30.87 -0.19
N THR A 54 -15.22 -30.50 -1.04
CA THR A 54 -14.09 -31.34 -1.46
C THR A 54 -12.76 -30.67 -1.13
N VAL A 55 -11.69 -31.47 -0.99
CA VAL A 55 -10.33 -30.96 -0.72
C VAL A 55 -9.84 -30.02 -1.82
N GLN A 56 -10.09 -30.39 -3.08
CA GLN A 56 -9.78 -29.55 -4.23
C GLN A 56 -10.57 -28.23 -4.21
N GLY A 57 -11.86 -28.29 -3.86
CA GLY A 57 -12.70 -27.11 -3.69
C GLY A 57 -12.19 -26.19 -2.57
N TRP A 58 -11.74 -26.74 -1.45
CA TRP A 58 -11.15 -25.98 -0.34
C TRP A 58 -9.88 -25.24 -0.77
N TYR A 59 -9.02 -25.88 -1.57
CA TYR A 59 -7.82 -25.25 -2.09
C TYR A 59 -8.14 -24.07 -3.02
N PHE A 60 -9.04 -24.28 -3.99
CA PHE A 60 -9.42 -23.20 -4.92
C PHE A 60 -10.17 -22.06 -4.23
N TYR A 61 -10.97 -22.37 -3.21
CA TYR A 61 -11.63 -21.39 -2.37
C TYR A 61 -10.61 -20.48 -1.68
N ASN A 62 -9.62 -21.06 -0.99
CA ASN A 62 -8.59 -20.29 -0.28
C ASN A 62 -7.65 -19.55 -1.23
N LYS A 63 -7.29 -20.16 -2.37
CA LYS A 63 -6.51 -19.50 -3.42
C LYS A 63 -7.22 -18.24 -3.91
N THR A 64 -8.49 -18.36 -4.27
CA THR A 64 -9.32 -17.22 -4.74
C THR A 64 -9.48 -16.15 -3.66
N LYS A 65 -9.74 -16.57 -2.41
CA LYS A 65 -9.82 -15.67 -1.25
C LYS A 65 -8.54 -14.86 -1.10
N ASN A 66 -7.38 -15.52 -1.16
CA ASN A 66 -6.09 -14.87 -0.95
C ASN A 66 -5.80 -13.84 -2.04
N TYR A 67 -6.04 -14.14 -3.32
CA TYR A 67 -5.85 -13.18 -4.40
C TYR A 67 -6.76 -11.96 -4.27
N ARG A 68 -8.03 -12.16 -3.94
CA ARG A 68 -8.97 -11.05 -3.73
C ARG A 68 -8.55 -10.18 -2.55
N VAL A 69 -8.18 -10.80 -1.43
CA VAL A 69 -7.72 -10.10 -0.22
C VAL A 69 -6.45 -9.31 -0.48
N LEU A 70 -5.47 -9.90 -1.19
CA LEU A 70 -4.23 -9.22 -1.57
C LEU A 70 -4.51 -8.01 -2.46
N MET A 71 -5.32 -8.20 -3.51
CA MET A 71 -5.70 -7.11 -4.42
C MET A 71 -6.43 -5.98 -3.69
N GLY A 72 -7.39 -6.32 -2.82
CA GLY A 72 -8.12 -5.35 -2.01
C GLY A 72 -7.22 -4.62 -1.00
N GLY A 73 -6.26 -5.32 -0.40
CA GLY A 73 -5.25 -4.75 0.47
C GLY A 73 -4.34 -3.76 -0.26
N LEU A 74 -3.79 -4.14 -1.41
CA LEU A 74 -2.90 -3.29 -2.20
C LEU A 74 -3.62 -2.04 -2.75
N LYS A 75 -4.87 -2.19 -3.19
CA LYS A 75 -5.69 -1.06 -3.67
C LYS A 75 -5.88 -0.01 -2.58
N GLU A 76 -6.26 -0.44 -1.37
CA GLU A 76 -6.48 0.50 -0.27
C GLU A 76 -5.16 1.04 0.30
N ALA A 77 -4.08 0.23 0.29
CA ALA A 77 -2.73 0.68 0.63
C ALA A 77 -2.27 1.83 -0.27
N GLY A 78 -2.41 1.71 -1.59
CA GLY A 78 -2.05 2.79 -2.52
C GLY A 78 -2.88 4.05 -2.30
N ARG A 79 -4.17 3.90 -2.00
CA ARG A 79 -5.07 5.03 -1.71
C ARG A 79 -4.67 5.78 -0.45
N GLU A 80 -4.45 5.07 0.66
CA GLU A 80 -4.09 5.68 1.94
C GLU A 80 -2.65 6.22 1.93
N ALA A 81 -1.72 5.52 1.29
CA ALA A 81 -0.36 5.99 1.05
C ALA A 81 -0.34 7.29 0.25
N GLY A 82 -1.12 7.40 -0.83
CA GLY A 82 -1.23 8.60 -1.63
C GLY A 82 -1.80 9.79 -0.84
N LYS A 83 -2.84 9.58 -0.04
CA LYS A 83 -3.42 10.63 0.81
C LYS A 83 -2.42 11.14 1.86
N LEU A 84 -1.81 10.22 2.62
CA LEU A 84 -0.86 10.61 3.68
C LEU A 84 0.44 11.18 3.11
N GLY A 85 0.95 10.62 2.03
CA GLY A 85 2.12 11.13 1.33
C GLY A 85 1.89 12.54 0.78
N ALA A 86 0.75 12.77 0.11
CA ALA A 86 0.41 14.09 -0.44
C ALA A 86 0.23 15.14 0.67
N THR A 87 -0.48 14.80 1.74
CA THR A 87 -0.68 15.72 2.89
C THR A 87 0.64 16.04 3.58
N ALA A 88 1.52 15.07 3.79
CA ALA A 88 2.85 15.29 4.36
C ALA A 88 3.75 16.12 3.43
N ALA A 89 3.69 15.89 2.12
CA ALA A 89 4.44 16.69 1.15
C ALA A 89 3.96 18.14 1.09
N VAL A 90 2.64 18.36 1.13
CA VAL A 90 2.06 19.70 1.22
C VAL A 90 2.48 20.39 2.50
N TRP A 91 2.46 19.68 3.63
CA TRP A 91 2.92 20.23 4.91
C TRP A 91 4.38 20.71 4.83
N VAL A 92 5.29 19.86 4.38
CA VAL A 92 6.72 20.20 4.27
C VAL A 92 6.98 21.30 3.24
N GLY A 93 6.13 21.43 2.22
CA GLY A 93 6.23 22.51 1.24
C GLY A 93 5.69 23.85 1.73
N LEU A 94 4.82 23.87 2.73
CA LEU A 94 4.26 25.08 3.34
C LEU A 94 5.05 25.57 4.55
N GLU A 95 5.71 24.66 5.27
CA GLU A 95 6.62 24.95 6.38
C GLU A 95 7.93 25.59 5.88
#